data_AF-A0A1Q6PXM6-F1
#
_entry.id   AF-A0A1Q6PXM6-F1
#
_cell.length_a   1.000
_cell.length_b   1.000
_cell.length_c   1.000
_cell.angle_alpha   90.00
_cell.angle_beta   90.00
_cell.angle_gamma   90.00
#
_symmetry.space_group_name_H-M   'P 1'
#
loop_
_entity.id
_entity.type
_entity.pdbx_description
1 polymer ?
#
loop_
_entity_poly.entity_id
_entity_poly.type
_entity_poly.pdbx_seq_one_letter_code
_entity_poly.pdbx_strand_id
1 'polypeptide(L)'
;MRKRNNRHYSIYIAWILLLLCLITGLKSGLEKNAAGKKESYPGISIQSRWEELWKTVSSKDREEESESKDKTPEKDVDSQRNIRVLIMTDGYQQIVHREVEISAAGGLRIEKKDGLEETAGNEKIKITKEDTGFQNGKIRIQAIDGGEITVSSIRRGYGNPSYAGTLDLYATSEGVVMVNELPLENYLCKVVPSEMPVCISGISGSCE
;
A
#
# COMPACT_ATOMS: atom_id res chain seq x y z
N MET A 1 71.69 1.57 -36.39
CA MET A 1 70.47 2.42 -36.36
C MET A 1 69.26 1.61 -36.85
N ARG A 2 68.33 1.24 -35.97
CA ARG A 2 67.03 0.67 -36.36
C ARG A 2 65.96 1.12 -35.36
N LYS A 3 65.27 2.22 -35.68
CA LYS A 3 64.15 2.74 -34.87
C LYS A 3 63.04 3.26 -35.78
N ARG A 4 62.38 2.33 -36.46
CA ARG A 4 61.06 2.51 -37.08
C ARG A 4 60.33 1.21 -36.82
N ASN A 5 59.44 1.21 -35.82
CA ASN A 5 58.25 0.34 -35.72
C ASN A 5 57.40 0.68 -34.47
N ASN A 6 57.92 1.44 -33.49
CA ASN A 6 57.19 1.76 -32.26
C ASN A 6 55.92 2.62 -32.45
N ARG A 7 55.72 3.28 -33.59
CA ARG A 7 54.51 4.09 -33.83
C ARG A 7 53.28 3.22 -34.10
N HIS A 8 53.43 2.12 -34.84
CA HIS A 8 52.32 1.20 -35.12
C HIS A 8 51.91 0.41 -33.88
N TYR A 9 52.87 0.02 -33.04
CA TYR A 9 52.58 -0.62 -31.74
C TYR A 9 51.87 0.34 -30.77
N SER A 10 52.27 1.61 -30.72
CA SER A 10 51.59 2.61 -29.89
C SER A 10 50.12 2.82 -30.30
N ILE A 11 49.86 2.85 -31.62
CA ILE A 11 48.50 2.94 -32.16
C ILE A 11 47.72 1.66 -31.84
N TYR A 12 48.28 0.47 -32.06
CA TYR A 12 47.61 -0.79 -31.72
C TYR A 12 47.29 -0.91 -30.23
N ILE A 13 48.20 -0.50 -29.34
CA ILE A 13 47.99 -0.50 -27.88
C ILE A 13 46.87 0.46 -27.49
N ALA A 14 46.79 1.66 -28.09
CA ALA A 14 45.70 2.60 -27.83
C ALA A 14 44.33 2.05 -28.25
N TRP A 15 44.26 1.35 -29.39
CA TRP A 15 43.02 0.72 -29.86
C TRP A 15 42.60 -0.47 -28.99
N ILE A 16 43.57 -1.28 -28.51
CA ILE A 16 43.30 -2.38 -27.56
C ILE A 16 42.77 -1.83 -26.22
N LEU A 17 43.34 -0.74 -25.71
CA LEU A 17 42.85 -0.10 -24.49
C LEU A 17 41.46 0.53 -24.66
N LEU A 18 41.16 1.11 -25.82
CA LEU A 18 39.83 1.65 -26.13
C LEU A 18 38.78 0.55 -26.26
N LEU A 19 39.13 -0.59 -26.87
CA LEU A 19 38.27 -1.78 -26.95
C LEU A 19 37.99 -2.37 -25.56
N LEU A 20 39.02 -2.47 -24.70
CA LEU A 20 38.85 -2.90 -23.31
C LEU A 20 37.95 -1.93 -22.51
N CYS A 21 38.09 -0.63 -22.73
CA CYS A 21 37.25 0.40 -22.08
C CYS A 21 35.78 0.33 -22.55
N LEU A 22 35.53 0.00 -23.81
CA LEU A 22 34.17 -0.23 -24.32
C LEU A 22 33.55 -1.51 -23.74
N ILE A 23 34.32 -2.59 -23.58
CA ILE A 23 33.84 -3.86 -23.01
C ILE A 23 33.53 -3.69 -21.50
N THR A 24 34.39 -3.00 -20.74
CA THR A 24 34.12 -2.69 -19.32
C THR A 24 33.03 -1.64 -19.14
N GLY A 25 32.91 -0.69 -20.07
CA GLY A 25 31.82 0.29 -20.14
C GLY A 25 30.46 -0.36 -20.40
N LEU A 26 30.38 -1.35 -21.28
CA LEU A 26 29.14 -2.10 -21.55
C LEU A 26 28.74 -2.99 -20.36
N LYS A 27 29.71 -3.63 -19.68
CA LYS A 27 29.43 -4.40 -18.46
C LYS A 27 28.92 -3.50 -17.32
N SER A 28 29.45 -2.28 -17.21
CA SER A 28 28.98 -1.27 -16.26
C SER A 28 27.67 -0.58 -16.69
N GLY A 29 27.29 -0.65 -17.97
CA GLY A 29 26.03 -0.12 -18.50
C GLY A 29 24.85 -1.09 -18.39
N LEU A 30 25.11 -2.40 -18.24
CA LEU A 30 24.07 -3.42 -18.11
C LEU A 30 23.74 -3.77 -16.66
N GLU A 31 24.68 -3.63 -15.71
CA GLU A 31 24.39 -3.86 -14.27
C GLU A 31 23.58 -2.74 -13.61
N LYS A 32 23.38 -1.60 -14.28
CA LYS A 32 22.58 -0.48 -13.75
C LYS A 32 21.09 -0.58 -14.05
N ASN A 33 20.67 -1.55 -14.88
CA ASN A 33 19.27 -1.70 -15.30
C ASN A 33 18.63 -3.04 -14.88
N ALA A 34 19.37 -3.89 -14.16
CA ALA A 34 18.86 -5.13 -13.58
C ALA A 34 18.94 -5.17 -12.04
N ALA A 35 19.24 -4.04 -11.40
CA ALA A 35 19.04 -3.85 -9.98
C ALA A 35 17.67 -3.22 -9.75
N GLY A 36 16.61 -3.98 -10.06
CA GLY A 36 15.34 -3.78 -9.38
C GLY A 36 15.65 -3.89 -7.88
N LYS A 37 15.72 -2.75 -7.20
CA LYS A 37 15.92 -2.66 -5.76
C LYS A 37 14.76 -3.38 -5.07
N LYS A 38 14.87 -4.70 -4.91
CA LYS A 38 14.32 -5.38 -3.75
C LYS A 38 15.17 -4.93 -2.58
N GLU A 39 14.91 -3.70 -2.12
CA GLU A 39 15.27 -3.29 -0.77
C GLU A 39 14.45 -4.19 0.15
N SER A 40 15.02 -5.36 0.42
CA SER A 40 14.65 -6.26 1.50
C SER A 40 14.94 -5.50 2.77
N TYR A 41 13.91 -4.85 3.33
CA TYR A 41 14.02 -4.22 4.62
C TYR A 41 14.41 -5.27 5.66
N PRO A 42 15.32 -4.92 6.59
CA PRO A 42 15.75 -5.85 7.64
C PRO A 42 14.51 -6.34 8.38
N GLY A 43 14.39 -7.66 8.51
CA GLY A 43 13.22 -8.34 9.06
C GLY A 43 13.02 -8.01 10.53
N ILE A 44 12.32 -6.91 10.80
CA ILE A 44 11.62 -6.73 12.06
C ILE A 44 10.41 -7.66 11.99
N SER A 45 10.24 -8.50 13.02
CA SER A 45 9.12 -9.43 13.06
C SER A 45 7.81 -8.65 12.91
N ILE A 46 6.92 -9.14 12.05
CA ILE A 46 5.61 -8.53 11.81
C ILE A 46 4.90 -8.30 13.16
N GLN A 47 5.08 -9.20 14.13
CA GLN A 47 4.57 -9.10 15.50
C GLN A 47 5.06 -7.87 16.26
N SER A 48 6.38 -7.59 16.28
CA SER A 48 6.93 -6.41 16.95
C SER A 48 6.39 -5.11 16.34
N ARG A 49 6.22 -5.12 15.01
CA ARG A 49 5.70 -3.98 14.27
C ARG A 49 4.21 -3.75 14.53
N TRP A 50 3.42 -4.82 14.68
CA TRP A 50 2.03 -4.73 15.12
C TRP A 50 1.92 -4.08 16.50
N GLU A 51 2.73 -4.51 17.47
CA GLU A 51 2.73 -3.94 18.83
C GLU A 51 3.04 -2.44 18.85
N GLU A 52 3.96 -1.96 18.01
CA GLU A 52 4.21 -0.52 17.85
C GLU A 52 2.98 0.21 17.26
N LEU A 53 2.31 -0.37 16.27
CA LEU A 53 1.10 0.21 15.70
C LEU A 53 -0.05 0.25 16.71
N TRP A 54 -0.30 -0.84 17.45
CA TRP A 54 -1.34 -0.87 18.48
C TRP A 54 -1.08 0.15 19.58
N LYS A 55 0.18 0.34 19.99
CA LYS A 55 0.55 1.41 20.93
C LYS A 55 0.24 2.78 20.36
N THR A 56 0.56 3.02 19.09
CA THR A 56 0.32 4.32 18.42
C THR A 56 -1.17 4.63 18.29
N VAL A 57 -1.98 3.62 17.94
CA VAL A 57 -3.45 3.76 17.83
C VAL A 57 -4.08 3.92 19.22
N SER A 58 -3.72 3.05 20.17
CA SER A 58 -4.29 3.06 21.53
C SER A 58 -3.90 4.29 22.36
N SER A 59 -2.71 4.85 22.16
CA SER A 59 -2.33 6.10 22.84
C SER A 59 -3.15 7.30 22.37
N LYS A 60 -3.67 7.25 21.14
CA LYS A 60 -4.33 8.38 20.49
C LYS A 60 -5.84 8.38 20.73
N ASP A 61 -6.45 7.20 20.77
CA ASP A 61 -7.86 7.04 21.16
C ASP A 61 -8.10 7.43 22.65
N ARG A 62 -7.06 7.40 23.50
CA ARG A 62 -7.14 7.77 24.93
C ARG A 62 -7.27 9.25 25.24
N GLU A 63 -7.00 10.14 24.28
CA GLU A 63 -7.16 11.59 24.47
C GLU A 63 -8.61 12.07 24.18
N GLU A 64 -9.48 11.21 23.64
CA GLU A 64 -10.88 11.56 23.33
C GLU A 64 -11.91 10.95 24.31
N GLU A 65 -11.53 9.95 25.12
CA GLU A 65 -12.41 9.34 26.14
C GLU A 65 -12.05 9.80 27.56
N SER A 66 -12.39 11.05 27.89
CA SER A 66 -12.58 11.43 29.29
C SER A 66 -13.73 12.41 29.45
N GLU A 67 -14.97 11.89 29.39
CA GLU A 67 -16.02 12.23 30.36
C GLU A 67 -17.30 11.44 30.07
N SER A 68 -17.57 10.45 30.93
CA SER A 68 -18.83 10.26 31.67
C SER A 68 -19.13 8.78 31.90
N LYS A 69 -18.88 8.34 33.13
CA LYS A 69 -19.50 7.18 33.75
C LYS A 69 -20.81 7.65 34.39
N ASP A 70 -21.96 7.11 34.01
CA ASP A 70 -22.90 6.42 34.93
C ASP A 70 -24.14 5.86 34.19
N LYS A 71 -24.64 4.73 34.70
CA LYS A 71 -25.95 4.05 34.52
C LYS A 71 -26.14 2.95 33.45
N THR A 72 -26.02 1.73 33.98
CA THR A 72 -26.72 0.43 33.81
C THR A 72 -27.53 0.11 32.53
N PRO A 73 -27.48 -1.17 32.06
CA PRO A 73 -27.77 -1.58 30.71
C PRO A 73 -29.21 -2.09 30.54
N GLU A 74 -29.82 -1.85 29.39
CA GLU A 74 -30.54 -2.86 28.60
C GLU A 74 -31.15 -2.21 27.34
N LYS A 75 -31.04 -2.99 26.25
CA LYS A 75 -31.76 -2.91 24.96
C LYS A 75 -31.07 -2.19 23.78
N ASP A 76 -30.96 -2.99 22.71
CA ASP A 76 -30.60 -2.69 21.32
C ASP A 76 -29.10 -2.59 20.98
N VAL A 77 -28.38 -3.73 21.09
CA VAL A 77 -27.01 -3.90 20.57
C VAL A 77 -27.02 -4.69 19.25
N ASP A 78 -27.78 -4.21 18.27
CA ASP A 78 -27.74 -4.71 16.88
C ASP A 78 -27.42 -3.59 15.86
N SER A 79 -26.83 -2.49 16.33
CA SER A 79 -26.54 -1.32 15.50
C SER A 79 -25.03 -1.13 15.38
N GLN A 80 -24.49 -1.62 14.27
CA GLN A 80 -23.23 -1.20 13.63
C GLN A 80 -21.93 -1.55 14.35
N ARG A 81 -21.56 -2.84 14.36
CA ARG A 81 -20.17 -3.23 14.68
C ARG A 81 -19.29 -2.94 13.46
N ASN A 82 -18.48 -1.88 13.52
CA ASN A 82 -17.43 -1.67 12.53
C ASN A 82 -16.25 -2.61 12.78
N ILE A 83 -15.68 -3.15 11.72
CA ILE A 83 -14.42 -3.90 11.74
C ILE A 83 -13.31 -3.06 11.10
N ARG A 84 -12.10 -3.17 11.66
CA ARG A 84 -10.88 -2.56 11.13
C ARG A 84 -9.96 -3.63 10.58
N VAL A 85 -9.68 -3.57 9.29
CA VAL A 85 -8.91 -4.57 8.55
C VAL A 85 -7.61 -3.94 8.07
N LEU A 86 -6.47 -4.46 8.52
CA LEU A 86 -5.17 -4.05 8.00
C LEU A 86 -5.00 -4.53 6.55
N ILE A 87 -4.55 -3.63 5.68
CA ILE A 87 -4.16 -3.97 4.31
C ILE A 87 -2.63 -4.10 4.25
N MET A 88 -2.15 -5.30 3.96
CA MET A 88 -0.72 -5.60 3.76
C MET A 88 -0.26 -5.32 2.32
N THR A 89 1.05 -5.24 2.11
CA THR A 89 1.71 -5.09 0.80
C THR A 89 1.50 -6.31 -0.11
N ASP A 90 2.07 -6.24 -1.31
CA ASP A 90 2.05 -7.32 -2.29
C ASP A 90 2.59 -8.63 -1.72
N GLY A 91 1.89 -9.73 -2.03
CA GLY A 91 2.23 -11.04 -1.49
C GLY A 91 2.10 -11.14 0.04
N TYR A 92 1.40 -10.19 0.69
CA TYR A 92 1.18 -10.16 2.14
C TYR A 92 2.47 -10.13 2.96
N GLN A 93 3.53 -9.53 2.41
CA GLN A 93 4.88 -9.61 2.99
C GLN A 93 5.07 -8.64 4.16
N GLN A 94 4.49 -7.44 4.09
CA GLN A 94 4.75 -6.35 5.03
C GLN A 94 3.46 -5.58 5.31
N ILE A 95 3.41 -4.93 6.47
CA ILE A 95 2.26 -4.10 6.89
C ILE A 95 2.43 -2.63 6.52
N VAL A 96 3.65 -2.19 6.18
CA VAL A 96 3.97 -0.82 5.80
C VAL A 96 4.25 -0.71 4.32
N HIS A 97 3.62 0.31 3.74
CA HIS A 97 3.69 0.69 2.35
C HIS A 97 4.63 1.87 2.20
N ARG A 98 5.47 1.87 1.16
CA ARG A 98 6.37 3.01 0.89
C ARG A 98 5.58 4.24 0.44
N GLU A 99 4.62 4.00 -0.43
CA GLU A 99 3.69 4.98 -0.97
C GLU A 99 2.31 4.33 -1.10
N VAL A 100 1.28 5.14 -0.98
CA VAL A 100 -0.11 4.72 -1.17
C VAL A 100 -0.68 5.53 -2.33
N GLU A 101 -1.09 4.84 -3.39
CA GLU A 101 -1.79 5.43 -4.52
C GLU A 101 -3.24 4.93 -4.53
N ILE A 102 -4.19 5.86 -4.54
CA ILE A 102 -5.62 5.57 -4.43
C ILE A 102 -6.46 6.42 -5.37
N SER A 103 -7.64 5.93 -5.71
CA SER A 103 -8.65 6.61 -6.54
C SER A 103 -10.04 6.06 -6.27
N ALA A 104 -11.09 6.85 -6.51
CA ALA A 104 -12.48 6.39 -6.50
C ALA A 104 -13.24 6.94 -7.72
N ALA A 105 -14.27 6.22 -8.19
CA ALA A 105 -15.01 6.58 -9.40
C ALA A 105 -15.70 7.95 -9.29
N GLY A 106 -16.39 8.22 -8.17
CA GLY A 106 -17.02 9.50 -7.86
C GLY A 106 -16.10 10.55 -7.20
N GLY A 107 -14.81 10.25 -7.02
CA GLY A 107 -13.85 11.12 -6.35
C GLY A 107 -13.66 10.78 -4.87
N LEU A 108 -12.62 11.35 -4.27
CA LEU A 108 -12.23 11.05 -2.89
C LEU A 108 -12.47 12.28 -2.00
N ARG A 109 -13.02 12.04 -0.81
CA ARG A 109 -13.04 12.99 0.29
C ARG A 109 -11.93 12.61 1.26
N ILE A 110 -10.95 13.49 1.41
CA ILE A 110 -9.77 13.30 2.25
C ILE A 110 -9.81 14.30 3.39
N GLU A 111 -9.85 13.78 4.61
CA GLU A 111 -9.76 14.56 5.83
C GLU A 111 -8.31 14.59 6.31
N LYS A 112 -7.69 15.77 6.25
CA LYS A 112 -6.32 16.06 6.70
C LYS A 112 -6.35 17.14 7.79
N LYS A 113 -5.17 17.44 8.36
CA LYS A 113 -4.99 18.55 9.30
C LYS A 113 -5.48 19.91 8.75
N ASP A 114 -5.19 20.19 7.47
CA ASP A 114 -5.46 21.50 6.87
C ASP A 114 -6.92 21.65 6.39
N GLY A 115 -7.75 20.61 6.59
CA GLY A 115 -9.17 20.60 6.28
C GLY A 115 -9.61 19.40 5.44
N LEU A 116 -10.79 19.54 4.87
CA LEU A 116 -11.38 18.57 3.97
C LEU A 116 -10.98 18.89 2.53
N GLU A 117 -10.35 17.93 1.85
CA GLU A 117 -10.01 18.00 0.43
C GLU A 117 -10.91 17.05 -0.35
N GLU A 118 -11.43 17.49 -1.50
CA GLU A 118 -12.21 16.65 -2.40
C GLU A 118 -11.53 16.60 -3.77
N THR A 119 -11.52 15.42 -4.39
CA THR A 119 -10.91 15.22 -5.70
C THR A 119 -11.92 14.85 -6.76
N ALA A 120 -11.54 15.03 -8.02
CA ALA A 120 -12.39 14.64 -9.13
C ALA A 120 -12.51 13.10 -9.23
N GLY A 121 -13.55 12.65 -9.93
CA GLY A 121 -13.76 11.24 -10.22
C GLY A 121 -12.59 10.61 -10.97
N ASN A 122 -12.15 9.44 -10.52
CA ASN A 122 -11.01 8.68 -11.03
C ASN A 122 -9.65 9.39 -10.92
N GLU A 123 -9.57 10.52 -10.21
CA GLU A 123 -8.31 11.17 -9.91
C GLU A 123 -7.47 10.29 -8.97
N LYS A 124 -6.19 10.14 -9.31
CA LYS A 124 -5.25 9.33 -8.53
C LYS A 124 -4.45 10.22 -7.60
N ILE A 125 -4.45 9.86 -6.32
CA ILE A 125 -3.76 10.60 -5.28
C ILE A 125 -2.67 9.72 -4.71
N LYS A 126 -1.48 10.30 -4.58
CA LYS A 126 -0.32 9.66 -3.97
C LYS A 126 -0.09 10.26 -2.60
N ILE A 127 -0.06 9.41 -1.58
CA ILE A 127 0.22 9.76 -0.20
C ILE A 127 1.51 9.03 0.23
N THR A 128 2.46 9.79 0.77
CA THR A 128 3.71 9.27 1.34
C THR A 128 3.84 9.71 2.79
N LYS A 129 4.76 9.13 3.55
CA LYS A 129 4.94 9.46 4.98
C LYS A 129 5.33 10.92 5.24
N GLU A 130 5.87 11.60 4.22
CA GLU A 130 6.28 13.01 4.28
C GLU A 130 5.11 13.98 4.07
N ASP A 131 3.91 13.47 3.76
CA ASP A 131 2.71 14.31 3.60
C ASP A 131 2.41 15.06 4.90
N THR A 132 2.23 16.38 4.81
CA THR A 132 1.99 17.24 5.96
C THR A 132 0.62 16.97 6.61
N GLY A 133 -0.25 16.20 5.95
CA GLY A 133 -1.59 15.87 6.42
C GLY A 133 -1.66 14.96 7.67
N PHE A 134 -0.57 14.29 8.07
CA PHE A 134 -0.57 13.27 9.13
C PHE A 134 -0.59 13.78 10.59
N GLN A 135 -0.89 15.05 10.86
CA GLN A 135 -0.67 15.63 12.19
C GLN A 135 -1.64 15.17 13.29
N ASN A 136 -2.85 14.71 12.95
CA ASN A 136 -3.71 13.97 13.89
C ASN A 136 -3.40 12.46 13.93
N GLY A 137 -2.23 12.04 13.43
CA GLY A 137 -1.78 10.65 13.44
C GLY A 137 -2.39 9.78 12.35
N LYS A 138 -3.41 10.28 11.66
CA LYS A 138 -4.01 9.60 10.50
C LYS A 138 -4.58 10.55 9.46
N ILE A 139 -4.67 10.07 8.23
CA ILE A 139 -5.45 10.67 7.14
C ILE A 139 -6.63 9.75 6.88
N ARG A 140 -7.85 10.30 6.85
CA ARG A 140 -9.08 9.54 6.67
C ARG A 140 -9.65 9.79 5.28
N ILE A 141 -10.01 8.72 4.58
CA ILE A 141 -10.36 8.78 3.16
C ILE A 141 -11.65 8.02 2.90
N GLN A 142 -12.57 8.66 2.20
CA GLN A 142 -13.87 8.09 1.82
C GLN A 142 -14.16 8.39 0.34
N ALA A 143 -14.90 7.50 -0.33
CA ALA A 143 -15.42 7.80 -1.64
C ALA A 143 -16.61 8.77 -1.52
N ILE A 144 -16.66 9.83 -2.34
CA ILE A 144 -17.71 10.86 -2.27
C ILE A 144 -19.09 10.28 -2.59
N ASP A 145 -19.14 9.32 -3.52
CA ASP A 145 -20.35 8.61 -3.94
C ASP A 145 -20.73 7.44 -3.03
N GLY A 146 -19.98 7.20 -1.95
CA GLY A 146 -20.13 6.02 -1.09
C GLY A 146 -19.70 4.71 -1.76
N GLY A 147 -19.04 4.79 -2.92
CA GLY A 147 -18.49 3.65 -3.64
C GLY A 147 -17.23 3.09 -3.00
N GLU A 148 -16.43 2.40 -3.81
CA GLU A 148 -15.18 1.78 -3.35
C GLU A 148 -13.95 2.62 -3.68
N ILE A 149 -12.95 2.50 -2.82
CA ILE A 149 -11.63 3.11 -2.98
C ILE A 149 -10.70 2.05 -3.59
N THR A 150 -10.22 2.31 -4.81
CA THR A 150 -9.24 1.47 -5.49
C THR A 150 -7.83 1.84 -5.01
N VAL A 151 -7.06 0.84 -4.60
CA VAL A 151 -5.65 1.02 -4.22
C VAL A 151 -4.76 0.55 -5.37
N SER A 152 -4.18 1.53 -6.07
CA SER A 152 -3.31 1.29 -7.23
C SER A 152 -1.89 0.84 -6.86
N SER A 153 -1.45 1.17 -5.64
CA SER A 153 -0.11 0.88 -5.11
C SER A 153 0.16 -0.59 -4.74
N ILE A 154 -0.87 -1.44 -4.74
CA ILE A 154 -0.75 -2.87 -4.47
C ILE A 154 -1.49 -3.70 -5.52
N ARG A 155 -1.08 -4.96 -5.69
CA ARG A 155 -1.68 -5.96 -6.57
C ARG A 155 -2.05 -7.22 -5.80
N ARG A 156 -3.23 -7.73 -6.12
CA ARG A 156 -3.73 -9.05 -5.74
C ARG A 156 -3.81 -9.93 -6.99
N GLY A 157 -4.18 -11.20 -6.83
CA GLY A 157 -4.31 -12.14 -7.96
C GLY A 157 -5.30 -11.68 -9.05
N TYR A 158 -6.21 -10.77 -8.72
CA TYR A 158 -7.23 -10.20 -9.60
C TYR A 158 -6.94 -8.74 -10.04
N GLY A 159 -5.71 -8.25 -9.84
CA GLY A 159 -5.32 -6.89 -10.20
C GLY A 159 -5.33 -5.92 -9.01
N ASN A 160 -5.76 -4.69 -9.23
CA ASN A 160 -5.79 -3.66 -8.18
C ASN A 160 -7.00 -3.87 -7.27
N PRO A 161 -6.80 -4.01 -5.94
CA PRO A 161 -7.90 -4.20 -5.03
C PRO A 161 -8.69 -2.92 -4.82
N SER A 162 -9.98 -3.10 -4.52
CA SER A 162 -10.94 -2.05 -4.25
C SER A 162 -11.67 -2.36 -2.95
N TYR A 163 -11.75 -1.36 -2.07
CA TYR A 163 -12.26 -1.51 -0.70
C TYR A 163 -13.43 -0.56 -0.47
N ALA A 164 -14.53 -1.10 0.08
CA ALA A 164 -15.66 -0.30 0.54
C ALA A 164 -15.39 0.21 1.96
N GLY A 165 -16.04 1.33 2.31
CA GLY A 165 -15.95 1.94 3.63
C GLY A 165 -14.97 3.11 3.67
N THR A 166 -14.28 3.24 4.81
CA THR A 166 -13.33 4.33 5.09
C THR A 166 -11.91 3.79 5.18
N LEU A 167 -10.99 4.39 4.44
CA LEU A 167 -9.57 4.05 4.51
C LEU A 167 -8.86 5.03 5.45
N ASP A 168 -8.38 4.55 6.58
CA ASP A 168 -7.53 5.28 7.52
C ASP A 168 -6.05 4.95 7.22
N LEU A 169 -5.26 5.99 6.95
CA LEU A 169 -3.83 5.90 6.72
C LEU A 169 -3.07 6.40 7.94
N TYR A 170 -2.04 5.69 8.39
CA TYR A 170 -1.19 6.08 9.52
C TYR A 170 0.25 6.24 9.06
N ALA A 171 0.89 7.37 9.41
CA ALA A 171 2.31 7.55 9.15
C ALA A 171 3.17 6.81 10.19
N THR A 172 4.22 6.17 9.71
CA THR A 172 5.27 5.52 10.51
C THR A 172 6.63 6.05 10.08
N SER A 173 7.68 5.76 10.86
CA SER A 173 9.06 6.15 10.53
C SER A 173 9.53 5.64 9.16
N GLU A 174 9.07 4.45 8.76
CA GLU A 174 9.47 3.79 7.52
C GLU A 174 8.55 4.12 6.32
N GLY A 175 7.25 4.28 6.55
CA GLY A 175 6.25 4.45 5.49
C GLY A 175 4.84 4.66 6.03
N VAL A 176 3.83 4.20 5.30
CA VAL A 176 2.40 4.36 5.62
C VAL A 176 1.76 3.02 5.91
N VAL A 177 0.90 2.95 6.94
CA VAL A 177 0.04 1.79 7.22
C VAL A 177 -1.37 2.08 6.75
N MET A 178 -2.00 1.09 6.11
CA MET A 178 -3.37 1.18 5.61
C MET A 178 -4.31 0.32 6.44
N VAL A 179 -5.39 0.92 6.95
CA VAL A 179 -6.46 0.23 7.68
C VAL A 179 -7.80 0.58 7.05
N ASN A 180 -8.57 -0.42 6.64
CA ASN A 180 -9.93 -0.24 6.14
C ASN A 180 -10.93 -0.41 7.29
N GLU A 181 -11.75 0.61 7.55
CA GLU A 181 -12.87 0.57 8.48
C GLU A 181 -14.19 0.45 7.69
N LEU A 182 -14.96 -0.60 7.97
CA LEU A 182 -16.23 -0.87 7.31
C LEU A 182 -17.18 -1.63 8.25
N PRO A 183 -18.50 -1.59 8.01
CA PRO A 183 -19.47 -2.41 8.75
C PRO A 183 -19.13 -3.90 8.64
N LEU A 184 -19.25 -4.64 9.75
CA LEU A 184 -18.95 -6.06 9.82
C LEU A 184 -19.73 -6.86 8.76
N GLU A 185 -20.98 -6.51 8.52
CA GLU A 185 -21.87 -7.16 7.56
C GLU A 185 -21.29 -7.08 6.14
N ASN A 186 -20.79 -5.90 5.75
CA ASN A 186 -20.17 -5.68 4.45
C ASN A 186 -18.90 -6.53 4.29
N TYR A 187 -18.13 -6.70 5.37
CA TYR A 187 -16.94 -7.56 5.36
C TYR A 187 -17.32 -9.05 5.22
N LEU A 188 -18.29 -9.52 6.01
CA LEU A 188 -18.77 -10.91 5.97
C LEU A 188 -19.30 -11.28 4.59
N CYS A 189 -20.02 -10.38 3.92
CA CYS A 189 -20.52 -10.58 2.56
C CYS A 189 -19.40 -10.80 1.52
N LYS A 190 -18.19 -10.28 1.74
CA LYS A 190 -17.05 -10.51 0.84
C LYS A 190 -16.22 -11.73 1.19
N VAL A 191 -16.06 -12.02 2.48
CA VAL A 191 -15.18 -13.11 2.96
C VAL A 191 -15.85 -14.48 2.92
N VAL A 192 -17.18 -14.54 3.11
CA VAL A 192 -17.91 -15.82 3.13
C VAL A 192 -17.99 -16.46 1.74
N PRO A 193 -18.32 -15.74 0.65
CA PRO A 193 -18.34 -16.34 -0.69
C PRO A 193 -16.96 -16.73 -1.21
N SER A 194 -15.88 -16.15 -0.68
CA SER A 194 -14.51 -16.50 -1.09
C SER A 194 -13.99 -17.81 -0.48
N GLU A 195 -14.58 -18.29 0.63
CA GLU A 195 -14.17 -19.52 1.34
C GLU A 195 -15.11 -20.71 1.09
N MET A 196 -16.37 -20.46 0.76
CA MET A 196 -17.32 -21.51 0.36
C MET A 196 -17.46 -21.54 -1.17
N PRO A 197 -17.17 -22.66 -1.86
CA PRO A 197 -17.60 -22.79 -3.25
C PRO A 197 -19.13 -22.66 -3.29
N VAL A 198 -19.64 -21.76 -4.14
CA VAL A 198 -21.08 -21.59 -4.35
C VAL A 198 -21.61 -22.79 -5.12
N CYS A 199 -21.78 -23.92 -4.44
CA CYS A 199 -22.61 -25.01 -4.92
C CYS A 199 -24.04 -24.72 -4.48
N ILE A 200 -24.73 -23.82 -5.19
CA ILE A 200 -26.19 -23.80 -5.13
C ILE A 200 -26.67 -24.97 -5.98
N SER A 201 -26.95 -26.09 -5.32
CA SER A 201 -27.79 -27.15 -5.84
C SER A 201 -29.24 -26.68 -5.87
N GLY A 202 -29.86 -26.67 -7.06
CA GLY A 202 -31.31 -26.80 -7.18
C GLY A 202 -32.06 -25.71 -7.93
N ILE A 203 -31.82 -25.56 -9.24
CA ILE A 203 -32.93 -25.49 -10.20
C ILE A 203 -32.63 -26.50 -11.29
N SER A 204 -33.48 -27.52 -11.37
CA SER A 204 -33.51 -28.55 -12.41
C SER A 204 -33.54 -27.94 -13.81
N GLY A 205 -32.61 -28.34 -14.67
CA GLY A 205 -32.63 -28.02 -16.10
C GLY A 205 -31.51 -28.74 -16.82
N SER A 206 -31.83 -29.94 -17.29
CA SER A 206 -31.06 -30.88 -18.13
C SER A 206 -29.67 -30.45 -18.61
N CYS A 207 -28.68 -31.25 -18.23
CA CYS A 207 -27.53 -31.50 -19.11
C CYS A 207 -28.00 -32.43 -20.25
N GLU A 208 -27.97 -31.92 -21.48
CA GLU A 208 -27.65 -32.70 -22.69
C GLU A 208 -26.32 -32.20 -23.24
#